data_AF-A0A9F5MZD0-F1
#
_entry.id   AF-A0A9F5MZD0-F1
#
_cell.length_a   1.000
_cell.length_b   1.000
_cell.length_c   1.000
_cell.angle_alpha   90.00
_cell.angle_beta   90.00
_cell.angle_gamma   90.00
#
_symmetry.space_group_name_H-M   'P 1'
#
loop_
_entity.id
_entity.type
_entity.pdbx_description
1 polymer ?
#
loop_
_entity_poly.entity_id
_entity_poly.type
_entity_poly.pdbx_seq_one_letter_code
_entity_poly.pdbx_strand_id
1 'polypeptide(L)'
;MAFHVEGLIALILFYLAILFVGIWAAWKTKNSGSDGDRSEAIIVGGRDIGLLVGGFTMTATWVGGGYINGTAEAVYVPGYGLAWAQAPFGYALSLVVGGLFFAKPMRSKGYVTMLDPFQQIYGKRMGGLIFIPALMGEMFWAAAIFSAL
;
A
#
# COMPACT_ATOMS: atom_id res chain seq x y z
N MET A 1 -27.44 23.54 -4.82
CA MET A 1 -26.65 22.47 -4.20
C MET A 1 -27.02 22.40 -2.73
N ALA A 2 -27.66 21.32 -2.28
CA ALA A 2 -27.96 21.15 -0.86
C ALA A 2 -26.63 20.87 -0.14
N PHE A 3 -26.28 21.71 0.83
CA PHE A 3 -25.07 21.50 1.61
C PHE A 3 -25.35 20.35 2.58
N HIS A 4 -24.79 19.18 2.31
CA HIS A 4 -24.98 17.99 3.15
C HIS A 4 -24.08 18.09 4.38
N VAL A 5 -24.54 18.88 5.37
CA VAL A 5 -23.84 19.14 6.64
C VAL A 5 -23.45 17.83 7.34
N GLU A 6 -24.32 16.83 7.29
CA GLU A 6 -24.07 15.51 7.88
C GLU A 6 -22.86 14.79 7.26
N GLY A 7 -22.73 14.84 5.93
CA GLY A 7 -21.60 14.24 5.22
C GLY A 7 -20.28 14.96 5.53
N LEU A 8 -20.32 16.29 5.63
CA LEU A 8 -19.15 17.08 6.02
C LEU A 8 -18.69 16.74 7.45
N ILE A 9 -19.63 16.63 8.40
CA ILE A 9 -19.31 16.25 9.78
C ILE A 9 -18.67 14.85 9.82
N ALA A 10 -19.25 13.88 9.10
CA ALA A 10 -18.70 12.53 9.04
C ALA A 10 -17.27 12.51 8.47
N LEU A 11 -17.02 13.27 7.40
CA LEU A 11 -15.70 13.40 6.77
C LEU A 11 -14.66 13.99 7.74
N ILE A 12 -15.02 15.08 8.44
CA ILE A 12 -14.14 15.74 9.42
C ILE A 12 -13.78 14.76 10.54
N LEU A 13 -14.78 14.08 11.13
CA LEU A 13 -14.55 13.11 12.20
C LEU A 13 -13.64 11.96 11.75
N PHE A 14 -13.86 11.46 10.53
CA PHE A 14 -13.05 10.40 9.95
C PHE A 14 -11.58 10.80 9.79
N TYR A 15 -11.30 11.98 9.21
CA TYR A 15 -9.92 12.45 9.06
C TYR A 15 -9.25 12.76 10.41
N LEU A 16 -10.00 13.28 11.39
CA LEU A 16 -9.48 13.49 12.74
C LEU A 16 -9.10 12.17 13.41
N ALA A 17 -9.89 11.11 13.23
CA ALA A 17 -9.57 9.79 13.75
C ALA A 17 -8.28 9.22 13.12
N ILE A 18 -8.13 9.33 11.79
CA ILE A 18 -6.90 8.92 11.10
C ILE A 18 -5.69 9.69 11.63
N LEU A 19 -5.82 11.02 11.73
CA LEU A 19 -4.75 11.88 12.23
C LEU A 19 -4.37 11.52 13.67
N PHE A 20 -5.35 11.28 14.54
CA PHE A 20 -5.12 10.88 15.92
C PHE A 20 -4.34 9.55 16.00
N VAL A 21 -4.74 8.54 15.23
CA VAL A 21 -4.04 7.26 15.18
C VAL A 21 -2.60 7.44 14.66
N GLY A 22 -2.40 8.28 13.65
CA GLY A 22 -1.07 8.60 13.11
C GLY A 22 -0.16 9.28 14.14
N ILE A 23 -0.69 10.28 14.87
CA ILE A 23 0.04 10.97 15.94
C ILE A 23 0.39 10.01 17.08
N TRP A 24 -0.58 9.20 17.51
CA TRP A 24 -0.38 8.20 18.55
C TRP A 24 0.71 7.18 18.18
N ALA A 25 0.66 6.67 16.95
CA ALA A 25 1.68 5.76 16.42
C ALA A 25 3.06 6.44 16.37
N ALA A 26 3.14 7.69 15.89
CA ALA A 26 4.39 8.45 15.84
C ALA A 26 5.01 8.68 17.23
N TRP A 27 4.18 8.98 18.25
CA TRP A 27 4.64 9.12 19.63
C TRP A 27 5.13 7.81 20.23
N LYS A 28 4.44 6.70 19.95
CA LYS A 28 4.85 5.37 20.40
C LYS A 28 6.22 4.98 19.83
N THR A 29 6.44 5.20 18.54
CA THR A 29 7.72 4.89 17.86
C THR A 29 8.86 5.82 18.31
N LYS A 30 8.57 7.08 18.67
CA LYS A 30 9.58 8.02 19.20
C LYS A 30 10.12 7.58 20.57
N ASN A 31 9.32 6.87 21.36
CA ASN A 31 9.71 6.39 22.69
C ASN A 31 10.37 5.00 22.69
N SER A 32 10.54 4.36 21.51
CA SER A 32 11.13 3.04 21.38
C SER A 32 12.55 3.10 20.82
N GLY A 33 13.55 2.90 21.69
CA GLY A 33 14.87 2.36 21.32
C GLY A 33 15.83 3.26 20.53
N SER A 34 16.89 2.62 20.01
CA SER A 34 18.01 3.27 19.28
C SER A 34 17.61 3.71 17.86
N ASP A 35 18.41 4.58 17.22
CA ASP A 35 18.10 5.17 15.91
C ASP A 35 17.96 4.14 14.76
N GLY A 36 18.68 3.01 14.89
CA GLY A 36 18.58 1.87 13.96
C GLY A 36 17.26 1.11 14.11
N ASP A 37 16.85 0.82 15.35
CA ASP A 37 15.57 0.17 15.64
C ASP A 37 14.38 1.04 15.22
N ARG A 38 14.53 2.36 15.35
CA ARG A 38 13.53 3.33 14.93
C ARG A 38 13.31 3.32 13.42
N SER A 39 14.38 3.25 12.64
CA SER A 39 14.30 3.19 11.18
C SER A 39 13.65 1.89 10.70
N GLU A 40 14.00 0.76 11.31
CA GLU A 40 13.37 -0.54 11.00
C GLU A 40 11.90 -0.61 11.44
N ALA A 41 11.57 -0.01 12.60
CA ALA A 41 10.20 0.10 13.09
C ALA A 41 9.32 0.96 12.18
N ILE A 42 9.87 2.05 11.64
CA ILE A 42 9.13 2.94 10.72
C ILE A 42 8.92 2.26 9.36
N ILE A 43 9.93 1.59 8.82
CA ILE A 43 9.88 1.10 7.43
C ILE A 43 9.23 -0.29 7.34
N VAL A 44 9.50 -1.18 8.30
CA VAL A 44 9.09 -2.60 8.24
C VAL A 44 8.16 -2.97 9.41
N GLY A 45 7.74 -2.01 10.24
CA GLY A 45 6.87 -2.25 11.39
C GLY A 45 7.50 -3.19 12.43
N GLY A 46 8.84 -3.20 12.53
CA GLY A 46 9.57 -4.10 13.43
C GLY A 46 9.44 -5.58 13.04
N ARG A 47 8.99 -5.88 11.81
CA ARG A 47 8.74 -7.22 11.29
C ARG A 47 7.71 -8.04 12.09
N ASP A 48 7.02 -7.50 13.08
CA ASP A 48 6.07 -8.23 13.92
C ASP A 48 4.60 -7.94 13.56
N ILE A 49 4.34 -7.58 12.31
CA ILE A 49 2.97 -7.36 11.84
C ILE A 49 2.24 -8.71 11.78
N GLY A 50 1.21 -8.85 12.62
CA GLY A 50 0.33 -10.02 12.61
C GLY A 50 -0.43 -10.17 11.28
N LEU A 51 -0.80 -11.40 10.95
CA LEU A 51 -1.39 -11.74 9.64
C LEU A 51 -2.67 -10.97 9.32
N LEU A 52 -3.52 -10.70 10.33
CA LEU A 52 -4.74 -9.92 10.14
C LEU A 52 -4.44 -8.46 9.77
N VAL A 53 -3.56 -7.80 10.55
CA VAL A 53 -3.17 -6.41 10.30
C VAL A 53 -2.44 -6.30 8.97
N GLY A 54 -1.56 -7.26 8.66
CA GLY A 54 -0.88 -7.34 7.37
C GLY A 54 -1.86 -7.52 6.21
N GLY A 55 -2.86 -8.40 6.37
CA GLY A 55 -3.93 -8.61 5.39
C GLY A 55 -4.71 -7.32 5.11
N PHE A 56 -5.23 -6.66 6.14
CA PHE A 56 -5.95 -5.40 5.99
C PHE A 56 -5.08 -4.30 5.37
N THR A 57 -3.82 -4.19 5.76
CA THR A 57 -2.89 -3.20 5.21
C THR A 57 -2.64 -3.43 3.72
N MET A 58 -2.36 -4.67 3.33
CA MET A 58 -2.15 -5.02 1.92
C MET A 58 -3.43 -4.78 1.10
N THR A 59 -4.60 -5.17 1.60
CA THR A 59 -5.86 -4.90 0.92
C THR A 59 -6.12 -3.41 0.76
N ALA A 60 -5.86 -2.61 1.81
CA ALA A 60 -6.03 -1.15 1.76
C ALA A 60 -5.14 -0.48 0.70
N THR A 61 -3.94 -1.01 0.42
CA THR A 61 -3.06 -0.50 -0.64
C THR A 61 -3.65 -0.65 -2.04
N TRP A 62 -4.36 -1.75 -2.31
CA TRP A 62 -4.87 -2.07 -3.66
C TRP A 62 -6.32 -1.62 -3.88
N VAL A 63 -7.14 -1.59 -2.82
CA VAL A 63 -8.55 -1.17 -2.90
C VAL A 63 -8.63 0.35 -2.72
N GLY A 64 -8.31 1.08 -3.79
CA GLY A 64 -8.38 2.54 -3.86
C GLY A 64 -9.49 3.08 -4.75
N GLY A 65 -9.58 4.42 -4.89
CA GLY A 65 -10.60 5.09 -5.71
C GLY A 65 -10.61 4.65 -7.17
N GLY A 66 -9.42 4.50 -7.79
CA GLY A 66 -9.30 4.01 -9.16
C GLY A 66 -9.83 2.58 -9.35
N TYR A 67 -9.58 1.68 -8.39
CA TYR A 67 -10.11 0.33 -8.41
C TYR A 67 -11.65 0.32 -8.27
N ILE A 68 -12.19 1.11 -7.35
CA ILE A 68 -13.63 1.21 -7.11
C ILE A 68 -14.34 1.75 -8.34
N ASN A 69 -13.88 2.88 -8.88
CA ASN A 69 -14.50 3.52 -10.04
C ASN A 69 -14.35 2.66 -11.29
N GLY A 70 -13.18 2.08 -11.56
CA GLY A 70 -12.97 1.21 -12.70
C GLY A 70 -13.79 -0.08 -12.64
N THR A 71 -13.96 -0.67 -11.44
CA THR A 71 -14.82 -1.84 -11.26
C THR A 71 -16.29 -1.48 -11.45
N ALA A 72 -16.73 -0.34 -10.92
CA ALA A 72 -18.10 0.14 -11.08
C ALA A 72 -18.43 0.40 -12.56
N GLU A 73 -17.52 1.05 -13.29
CA GLU A 73 -17.65 1.27 -14.73
C GLU A 73 -17.73 -0.06 -15.48
N ALA A 74 -16.77 -0.97 -15.27
CA ALA A 74 -16.70 -2.25 -15.96
C ALA A 74 -17.95 -3.12 -15.76
N VAL A 75 -18.60 -3.05 -14.59
CA VAL A 75 -19.84 -3.79 -14.33
C VAL A 75 -21.07 -3.08 -14.93
N TYR A 76 -21.02 -1.75 -15.08
CA TYR A 76 -22.12 -0.95 -15.60
C TYR A 76 -22.23 -0.97 -17.14
N VAL A 77 -21.12 -1.19 -17.86
CA VAL A 77 -21.13 -1.22 -19.33
C VAL A 77 -22.04 -2.36 -19.86
N PRO A 78 -22.97 -2.07 -20.80
CA PRO A 78 -23.83 -3.09 -21.40
C PRO A 78 -23.02 -4.21 -22.08
N GLY A 79 -23.33 -5.47 -21.75
CA GLY A 79 -22.60 -6.65 -22.25
C GLY A 79 -21.42 -7.06 -21.37
N TYR A 80 -21.03 -6.20 -20.43
CA TYR A 80 -20.14 -6.51 -19.33
C TYR A 80 -20.96 -6.75 -18.06
N GLY A 81 -20.35 -7.34 -17.03
CA GLY A 81 -21.05 -7.83 -15.84
C GLY A 81 -20.03 -8.26 -14.80
N LEU A 82 -20.46 -8.93 -13.74
CA LEU A 82 -19.57 -9.27 -12.62
C LEU A 82 -18.35 -10.10 -13.04
N ALA A 83 -18.48 -10.92 -14.09
CA ALA A 83 -17.38 -11.69 -14.67
C ALA A 83 -16.23 -10.84 -15.24
N TRP A 84 -16.51 -9.57 -15.56
CA TRP A 84 -15.54 -8.62 -16.09
C TRP A 84 -14.81 -7.81 -15.02
N ALA A 85 -15.26 -7.88 -13.76
CA ALA A 85 -14.53 -7.38 -12.61
C ALA A 85 -13.36 -8.31 -12.24
N GLN A 86 -12.36 -8.40 -13.13
CA GLN A 86 -11.22 -9.33 -12.97
C GLN A 86 -10.16 -8.82 -11.99
N ALA A 87 -10.12 -7.51 -11.74
CA ALA A 87 -9.14 -6.86 -10.86
C ALA A 87 -9.01 -7.52 -9.47
N PRO A 88 -10.09 -7.84 -8.72
CA PRO A 88 -9.95 -8.52 -7.42
C PRO A 88 -9.28 -9.89 -7.51
N PHE A 89 -9.59 -10.69 -8.53
CA PHE A 89 -8.97 -12.00 -8.71
C PHE A 89 -7.50 -11.89 -9.07
N GLY A 90 -7.16 -10.93 -9.95
CA GLY A 90 -5.78 -10.64 -10.31
C GLY A 90 -4.93 -10.21 -9.12
N TYR A 91 -5.44 -9.30 -8.28
CA TYR A 91 -4.76 -8.86 -7.06
C TYR A 91 -4.65 -9.96 -6.00
N ALA A 92 -5.71 -10.75 -5.79
CA ALA A 92 -5.65 -11.85 -4.84
C ALA A 92 -4.59 -12.88 -5.25
N LEU A 93 -4.57 -13.26 -6.53
CA LEU A 93 -3.58 -14.22 -7.05
C LEU A 93 -2.16 -13.66 -6.98
N SER A 94 -1.95 -12.40 -7.35
CA SER A 94 -0.63 -11.77 -7.29
C SER A 94 -0.10 -11.67 -5.85
N LEU A 95 -0.97 -11.37 -4.89
CA LEU A 95 -0.61 -11.34 -3.46
C LEU A 95 -0.27 -12.74 -2.92
N VAL A 96 -1.04 -13.77 -3.30
CA VAL A 96 -0.77 -15.16 -2.90
C VAL A 96 0.56 -15.63 -3.47
N VAL A 97 0.78 -15.45 -4.77
CA VAL A 97 2.04 -15.84 -5.43
C VAL A 97 3.20 -15.03 -4.86
N GLY A 98 3.05 -13.70 -4.75
CA GLY A 98 4.05 -12.81 -4.16
C GLY A 98 4.44 -13.22 -2.74
N GLY A 99 3.45 -13.50 -1.89
CA GLY A 99 3.64 -13.95 -0.52
C GLY A 99 4.36 -15.29 -0.42
N LEU A 100 3.94 -16.29 -1.20
CA LEU A 100 4.52 -17.64 -1.15
C LEU A 100 5.98 -17.68 -1.61
N PHE A 101 6.32 -16.98 -2.69
CA PHE A 101 7.66 -17.05 -3.28
C PHE A 101 8.64 -16.03 -2.68
N PHE A 102 8.20 -14.81 -2.35
CA PHE A 102 9.11 -13.72 -1.99
C PHE A 102 9.12 -13.37 -0.51
N ALA A 103 8.04 -13.61 0.25
CA ALA A 103 7.99 -13.16 1.66
C ALA A 103 9.06 -13.83 2.53
N LYS A 104 9.25 -15.15 2.39
CA LYS A 104 10.23 -15.89 3.20
C LYS A 104 11.68 -15.50 2.88
N PRO A 105 12.13 -15.46 1.61
CA PRO A 105 13.48 -14.98 1.27
C PRO A 105 13.75 -13.53 1.69
N MET A 106 12.76 -12.64 1.54
CA MET A 106 12.93 -11.24 1.94
C MET A 106 13.09 -11.08 3.44
N ARG A 107 12.30 -11.82 4.22
CA ARG A 107 12.35 -11.78 5.69
C ARG A 107 13.61 -12.42 6.25
N SER A 108 14.06 -13.56 5.70
CA SER A 108 15.23 -14.27 6.22
C SER A 108 16.55 -13.54 5.97
N LYS A 109 16.65 -12.80 4.87
CA LYS A 109 17.84 -12.00 4.52
C LYS A 109 17.82 -10.59 5.10
N GLY A 110 16.77 -10.24 5.84
CA GLY A 110 16.65 -8.94 6.48
C GLY A 110 16.57 -7.78 5.47
N TYR A 111 16.00 -8.01 4.29
CA TYR A 111 15.79 -6.94 3.32
C TYR A 111 14.74 -5.94 3.83
N VAL A 112 14.94 -4.68 3.44
CA VAL A 112 14.08 -3.53 3.79
C VAL A 112 13.34 -3.04 2.55
N THR A 113 13.97 -3.13 1.37
CA THR A 113 13.35 -2.77 0.09
C THR A 113 13.36 -3.95 -0.89
N MET A 114 12.37 -3.98 -1.78
CA MET A 114 12.33 -4.90 -2.94
C MET A 114 13.56 -4.78 -3.85
N LEU A 115 14.29 -3.65 -3.78
CA LEU A 115 15.50 -3.40 -4.55
C LEU A 115 16.77 -3.99 -3.92
N ASP A 116 16.74 -4.36 -2.63
CA ASP A 116 17.93 -4.86 -1.92
C ASP A 116 18.54 -6.12 -2.56
N PRO A 117 17.78 -7.14 -2.98
CA PRO A 117 18.34 -8.29 -3.68
C PRO A 117 19.10 -7.88 -4.95
N PHE A 118 18.53 -6.95 -5.73
CA PHE A 118 19.13 -6.46 -6.97
C PHE A 118 20.39 -5.63 -6.70
N GLN A 119 20.37 -4.82 -5.65
CA GLN A 119 21.51 -4.04 -5.23
C GLN A 119 22.67 -4.92 -4.74
N GLN A 120 22.39 -6.05 -4.11
CA GLN A 120 23.41 -7.02 -3.69
C GLN A 120 24.04 -7.75 -4.88
N ILE A 121 23.24 -8.12 -5.88
CA ILE A 121 23.73 -8.90 -7.04
C ILE A 121 24.45 -7.99 -8.05
N TYR A 122 23.90 -6.82 -8.36
CA TYR A 122 24.36 -5.95 -9.44
C TYR A 122 25.11 -4.69 -8.96
N GLY A 123 25.21 -4.50 -7.64
CA GLY A 123 25.88 -3.37 -7.02
C GLY A 123 25.01 -2.11 -6.92
N LYS A 124 25.52 -1.13 -6.15
CA LYS A 124 24.80 0.10 -5.78
C LYS A 124 24.36 0.96 -6.96
N ARG A 125 25.15 1.00 -8.04
CA ARG A 125 24.84 1.80 -9.24
C ARG A 125 23.62 1.26 -9.98
N MET A 126 23.52 -0.06 -10.12
CA MET A 126 22.35 -0.70 -10.75
C MET A 126 21.12 -0.63 -9.87
N GLY A 127 21.26 -0.74 -8.54
CA GLY A 127 20.15 -0.50 -7.61
C GLY A 127 19.51 0.88 -7.79
N GLY A 128 20.33 1.93 -7.90
CA GLY A 128 19.86 3.30 -8.16
C GLY A 128 19.20 3.48 -9.53
N LEU A 129 19.66 2.75 -10.55
CA LEU A 129 19.03 2.79 -11.88
C LEU A 129 17.64 2.15 -11.88
N ILE A 130 17.49 1.00 -11.21
CA ILE A 130 16.21 0.26 -11.11
C ILE A 130 15.20 1.03 -10.24
N PHE A 131 15.67 1.89 -9.34
CA PHE A 131 14.81 2.80 -8.59
C PHE A 131 14.01 3.77 -9.47
N ILE A 132 14.55 4.20 -10.63
CA ILE A 132 13.86 5.15 -11.51
C ILE A 132 12.52 4.59 -12.02
N PRO A 133 12.47 3.40 -12.65
CA PRO A 133 11.21 2.76 -13.01
C PRO A 133 10.27 2.55 -11.83
N ALA A 134 10.79 2.15 -10.66
CA ALA A 134 9.96 1.94 -9.47
C ALA A 134 9.29 3.24 -9.01
N LEU A 135 10.04 4.34 -8.96
CA LEU A 135 9.54 5.67 -8.63
C LEU A 135 8.50 6.14 -9.64
N MET A 136 8.78 5.96 -10.95
CA MET A 136 7.82 6.31 -12.00
C MET A 136 6.51 5.52 -11.89
N GLY A 137 6.59 4.23 -11.54
CA GLY A 137 5.41 3.39 -11.30
C GLY A 137 4.53 3.94 -10.19
N GLU A 138 5.13 4.29 -9.04
CA GLU A 138 4.39 4.90 -7.92
C GLU A 138 3.83 6.28 -8.28
N MET A 139 4.58 7.10 -9.03
CA MET A 139 4.09 8.40 -9.50
C MET A 139 2.89 8.27 -10.42
N PHE A 140 2.93 7.36 -11.39
CA PHE A 140 1.81 7.12 -12.31
C PHE A 140 0.61 6.52 -11.59
N TRP A 141 0.84 5.63 -10.62
CA TRP A 141 -0.22 5.10 -9.78
C TRP A 141 -0.90 6.21 -8.98
N ALA A 142 -0.14 7.04 -8.28
CA ALA A 142 -0.67 8.17 -7.53
C ALA A 142 -1.45 9.14 -8.43
N ALA A 143 -0.91 9.47 -9.61
CA ALA A 143 -1.59 10.32 -10.60
C ALA A 143 -2.92 9.72 -11.07
N ALA A 144 -2.98 8.41 -11.31
CA ALA A 144 -4.22 7.73 -11.70
C ALA A 144 -5.27 7.78 -10.57
N ILE A 145 -4.86 7.61 -9.31
CA ILE A 145 -5.78 7.73 -8.16
C ILE A 145 -6.29 9.16 -8.01
N PHE A 146 -5.44 10.18 -8.17
CA PHE A 146 -5.87 11.59 -8.15
C PHE A 146 -6.80 11.93 -9.31
N SER A 147 -6.54 11.37 -10.50
CA SER A 147 -7.40 11.56 -11.67
C SER A 147 -8.77 10.89 -11.54
N ALA A 148 -8.88 9.85 -10.72
CA ALA A 148 -10.12 9.12 -10.50
C ALA A 148 -11.02 9.76 -9.43
N LEU A 149 -10.52 10.77 -8.69
CA LEU A 149 -11.24 11.43 -7.59
C LEU A 149 -12.02 12.67 -8.05
#